data_AF-A0A920PGT0-F1
#
_entry.id   AF-A0A920PGT0-F1
#
_cell.length_a   1.000
_cell.length_b   1.000
_cell.length_c   1.000
_cell.angle_alpha   90.00
_cell.angle_beta   90.00
_cell.angle_gamma   90.00
#
_symmetry.space_group_name_H-M   'P 1'
#
loop_
_entity.id
_entity.type
_entity.pdbx_description
1 polymer ?
#
loop_
_entity_poly.entity_id
_entity_poly.type
_entity_poly.pdbx_seq_one_letter_code
_entity_poly.pdbx_strand_id
1 'polypeptide(L)'
;MLTEDVIFDSSRNPGLDKKEAEYILEKYLGVENFIWLIAALEYDDTGGHIDNLACFTPNNQILALTESNQQDSNFDRLQENKDRLNHAKNINGDNYEIIPIQQPSYRKFLNERMALSYINFYIANDAIVLPVFNDPMDKKAIDTISKVFHDRKVVTLEGSRIVEGGGCVHCITQQQPYI
;
A
#
# COMPACT_ATOMS: atom_id res chain seq x y z
N MET A 1 -2.26 9.72 -0.14
CA MET A 1 -2.72 8.78 0.90
C MET A 1 -1.59 8.58 1.88
N LEU A 2 -1.92 8.39 3.15
CA LEU A 2 -0.96 8.23 4.24
C LEU A 2 -1.62 7.49 5.40
N THR A 3 -0.82 7.02 6.36
CA THR A 3 -1.32 6.37 7.57
C THR A 3 -1.13 7.24 8.80
N GLU A 4 -2.15 7.29 9.65
CA GLU A 4 -2.15 8.04 10.91
C GLU A 4 -1.04 7.54 11.84
N ASP A 5 -0.90 6.22 11.95
CA ASP A 5 0.05 5.55 12.83
C ASP A 5 1.52 5.92 12.52
N VAL A 6 1.86 6.18 11.24
CA VAL A 6 3.23 6.54 10.84
C VAL A 6 3.47 8.04 11.00
N ILE A 7 2.53 8.87 10.59
CA ILE A 7 2.70 10.32 10.61
C ILE A 7 2.68 10.88 12.04
N PHE A 8 1.85 10.30 12.91
CA PHE A 8 1.70 10.73 14.30
C PHE A 8 2.50 9.88 15.29
N ASP A 9 3.39 9.00 14.81
CA ASP A 9 4.33 8.31 15.67
C ASP A 9 5.26 9.34 16.36
N SER A 10 5.19 9.39 17.69
CA SER A 10 6.02 10.26 18.52
C SER A 10 7.53 10.03 18.35
N SER A 11 7.96 8.86 17.87
CA SER A 11 9.37 8.58 17.56
C SER A 11 9.83 9.23 16.24
N ARG A 12 8.90 9.64 15.38
CA ARG A 12 9.18 10.39 14.15
C ARG A 12 9.19 11.87 14.45
N ASN A 13 8.01 12.46 14.69
CA ASN A 13 7.83 13.89 14.91
C ASN A 13 7.00 14.13 16.18
N PRO A 14 7.64 14.15 17.37
CA PRO A 14 6.91 14.31 18.62
C PRO A 14 6.09 15.61 18.65
N GLY A 15 4.79 15.48 18.93
CA GLY A 15 3.88 16.62 19.07
C GLY A 15 3.29 17.15 17.76
N LEU A 16 3.62 16.56 16.61
CA LEU A 16 3.05 16.94 15.32
C LEU A 16 1.55 16.62 15.29
N ASP A 17 0.73 17.63 15.03
CA ASP A 17 -0.72 17.43 14.85
C ASP A 17 -1.11 17.28 13.37
N LYS A 18 -2.38 16.93 13.14
CA LYS A 18 -2.92 16.69 11.79
C LYS A 18 -2.85 17.92 10.89
N LYS A 19 -3.15 19.11 11.42
CA LYS A 19 -3.18 20.35 10.64
C LYS A 19 -1.76 20.75 10.23
N GLU A 20 -0.81 20.60 11.13
CA GLU A 20 0.61 20.84 10.85
C GLU A 20 1.15 19.84 9.82
N ALA A 21 0.80 18.56 9.94
CA ALA A 21 1.18 17.54 8.97
C ALA A 21 0.64 17.87 7.56
N GLU A 22 -0.64 18.20 7.44
CA GLU A 22 -1.26 18.58 6.16
C GLU A 22 -0.59 19.82 5.56
N TYR A 23 -0.32 20.85 6.37
CA TYR A 23 0.39 22.06 5.92
C TYR A 23 1.80 21.77 5.38
N ILE A 24 2.57 20.91 6.07
CA ILE A 24 3.92 20.53 5.62
C ILE A 24 3.84 19.77 4.29
N LEU A 25 2.95 18.77 4.21
CA LEU A 25 2.80 17.95 3.02
C LEU A 25 2.30 18.76 1.82
N GLU A 26 1.34 19.67 2.02
CA GLU A 26 0.89 20.62 0.99
C GLU A 26 2.05 21.45 0.47
N LYS A 27 2.84 22.05 1.37
CA LYS A 27 3.94 22.94 1.02
C LYS A 27 5.06 22.26 0.23
N TYR A 28 5.40 21.02 0.58
CA TYR A 28 6.56 20.32 -0.01
C TYR A 28 6.21 19.35 -1.13
N LEU A 29 5.00 18.79 -1.13
CA LEU A 29 4.54 17.83 -2.14
C LEU A 29 3.49 18.39 -3.10
N GLY A 30 2.96 19.60 -2.83
CA GLY A 30 1.96 20.25 -3.69
C GLY A 30 0.60 19.55 -3.69
N VAL A 31 0.25 18.88 -2.59
CA VAL A 31 -1.02 18.13 -2.45
C VAL A 31 -2.03 18.90 -1.60
N GLU A 32 -3.30 18.91 -1.99
CA GLU A 32 -4.35 19.70 -1.32
C GLU A 32 -5.44 18.83 -0.67
N ASN A 33 -5.40 17.51 -0.89
CA ASN A 33 -6.42 16.58 -0.40
C ASN A 33 -5.76 15.36 0.23
N PHE A 34 -6.22 14.98 1.42
CA PHE A 34 -5.58 13.98 2.26
C PHE A 34 -6.55 12.84 2.60
N ILE A 35 -6.10 11.61 2.35
CA ILE A 35 -6.80 10.38 2.70
C ILE A 35 -5.98 9.68 3.77
N TRP A 36 -6.56 9.56 4.96
CA TRP A 36 -5.92 9.09 6.18
C TRP A 36 -6.38 7.68 6.52
N LEU A 37 -5.48 6.72 6.33
CA LEU A 37 -5.68 5.31 6.68
C LEU A 37 -5.06 4.99 8.04
N ILE A 38 -5.28 3.80 8.54
CA ILE A 38 -4.56 3.24 9.70
C ILE A 38 -3.54 2.20 9.25
N ALA A 39 -2.52 1.96 10.07
CA ALA A 39 -1.72 0.73 9.96
C ALA A 39 -2.66 -0.47 10.00
N ALA A 40 -2.37 -1.54 9.26
CA ALA A 40 -3.27 -2.69 9.22
C ALA A 40 -2.58 -4.06 9.17
N LEU A 41 -1.28 -4.10 8.87
CA LEU A 41 -0.51 -5.34 8.85
C LEU A 41 0.13 -5.58 10.22
N GLU A 42 -0.14 -6.76 10.77
CA GLU A 42 0.52 -7.27 11.97
C GLU A 42 2.02 -7.49 11.70
N TYR A 43 2.87 -7.01 12.61
CA TYR A 43 4.34 -7.09 12.53
C TYR A 43 4.93 -6.43 11.26
N ASP A 44 4.37 -5.28 10.85
CA ASP A 44 5.00 -4.40 9.87
C ASP A 44 6.03 -3.48 10.56
N ASP A 45 7.32 -3.73 10.30
CA ASP A 45 8.46 -2.99 10.87
C ASP A 45 8.42 -1.48 10.60
N THR A 46 7.67 -1.06 9.57
CA THR A 46 7.54 0.36 9.22
C THR A 46 6.57 1.13 10.12
N GLY A 47 5.78 0.41 10.93
CA GLY A 47 4.66 0.99 11.69
C GLY A 47 3.38 1.13 10.86
N GLY A 48 3.32 0.53 9.67
CA GLY A 48 2.17 0.54 8.78
C GLY A 48 2.28 1.59 7.68
N HIS A 49 3.38 1.59 6.93
CA HIS A 49 3.52 2.45 5.76
C HIS A 49 2.41 2.22 4.73
N ILE A 50 1.98 3.30 4.09
CA ILE A 50 0.89 3.30 3.11
C ILE A 50 1.19 2.44 1.87
N ASP A 51 2.47 2.29 1.50
CA ASP A 51 2.91 1.53 0.33
C ASP A 51 2.74 0.00 0.47
N ASN A 52 2.44 -0.48 1.68
CA ASN A 52 1.98 -1.86 1.90
C ASN A 52 0.46 -2.00 1.81
N LEU A 53 -0.31 -0.91 1.86
CA LEU A 53 -1.75 -0.95 2.10
C LEU A 53 -2.58 -0.49 0.90
N ALA A 54 -2.18 0.61 0.25
CA ALA A 54 -2.89 1.13 -0.90
C ALA A 54 -2.00 1.98 -1.81
N CYS A 55 -2.30 1.98 -3.10
CA CYS A 55 -1.64 2.88 -4.05
C CYS A 55 -2.64 3.46 -5.05
N PHE A 56 -2.35 4.67 -5.53
CA PHE A 56 -3.10 5.24 -6.65
C PHE A 56 -2.75 4.53 -7.94
N THR A 57 -3.72 4.47 -8.83
CA THR A 57 -3.58 3.91 -10.18
C THR A 57 -4.26 4.84 -11.19
N PRO A 58 -4.08 4.63 -12.51
CA PRO A 58 -4.78 5.42 -13.52
C PRO A 58 -6.31 5.40 -13.35
N ASN A 59 -7.03 6.28 -14.04
CA ASN A 59 -8.49 6.26 -14.13
C ASN A 59 -9.26 6.46 -12.79
N ASN A 60 -8.73 7.26 -11.87
CA ASN A 60 -9.39 7.55 -10.58
C ASN A 60 -9.65 6.28 -9.74
N GLN A 61 -8.73 5.32 -9.84
CA GLN A 61 -8.77 4.05 -9.13
C GLN A 61 -7.71 3.99 -8.02
N ILE A 62 -8.03 3.25 -6.95
CA ILE A 62 -7.10 2.91 -5.87
C ILE A 62 -7.02 1.40 -5.75
N LEU A 63 -5.81 0.85 -5.83
CA LEU A 63 -5.55 -0.52 -5.41
C LEU A 63 -5.46 -0.56 -3.89
N ALA A 64 -6.20 -1.46 -3.24
CA ALA A 64 -6.25 -1.59 -1.79
C ALA A 64 -6.03 -3.04 -1.37
N LEU A 65 -5.12 -3.26 -0.42
CA LEU A 65 -4.90 -4.56 0.19
C LEU A 65 -6.13 -4.95 1.02
N THR A 66 -6.57 -6.20 0.90
CA THR A 66 -7.72 -6.74 1.62
C THR A 66 -7.42 -8.12 2.17
N GLU A 67 -8.17 -8.53 3.18
CA GLU A 67 -8.21 -9.90 3.68
C GLU A 67 -9.67 -10.35 3.73
N SER A 68 -9.95 -11.59 3.35
CA SER A 68 -11.28 -12.19 3.31
C SER A 68 -11.50 -13.22 4.43
N ASN A 69 -10.43 -13.75 5.01
CA ASN A 69 -10.49 -14.60 6.18
C ASN A 69 -10.73 -13.76 7.43
N GLN A 70 -11.96 -13.81 7.97
CA GLN A 70 -12.36 -13.10 9.20
C GLN A 70 -11.57 -13.51 10.45
N GLN A 71 -10.85 -14.63 10.42
CA GLN A 71 -10.02 -15.08 11.53
C GLN A 71 -8.57 -14.58 11.45
N ASP A 72 -8.18 -13.94 10.35
CA ASP A 72 -6.86 -13.35 10.20
C ASP A 72 -6.77 -12.02 10.97
N SER A 73 -5.67 -11.80 11.68
CA SER A 73 -5.45 -10.61 12.51
C SER A 73 -5.45 -9.28 11.72
N ASN A 74 -5.21 -9.32 10.41
CA ASN A 74 -5.25 -8.13 9.55
C ASN A 74 -6.68 -7.79 9.08
N PHE A 75 -7.65 -8.70 9.21
CA PHE A 75 -8.98 -8.59 8.59
C PHE A 75 -9.69 -7.28 8.97
N ASP A 76 -9.90 -7.05 10.26
CA ASP A 76 -10.68 -5.90 10.73
C ASP A 76 -10.04 -4.57 10.34
N ARG A 77 -8.70 -4.47 10.43
CA ARG A 77 -7.97 -3.23 10.11
C ARG A 77 -7.90 -2.95 8.61
N LEU A 78 -7.77 -3.99 7.78
CA LEU A 78 -7.85 -3.85 6.32
C LEU A 78 -9.27 -3.50 5.87
N GLN A 79 -10.30 -4.02 6.55
CA GLN A 79 -11.69 -3.67 6.29
C GLN A 79 -11.99 -2.20 6.65
N GLU A 80 -11.51 -1.72 7.80
CA GLU A 80 -11.58 -0.30 8.18
C GLU A 80 -10.93 0.60 7.13
N ASN A 81 -9.73 0.25 6.66
CA ASN A 81 -9.07 1.01 5.59
C ASN A 81 -9.87 1.02 4.29
N LYS A 82 -10.45 -0.12 3.90
CA LYS A 82 -11.32 -0.20 2.74
C LYS A 82 -12.55 0.71 2.90
N ASP A 83 -13.14 0.77 4.08
CA ASP A 83 -14.28 1.64 4.36
C ASP A 83 -13.90 3.12 4.30
N ARG A 84 -12.74 3.50 4.85
CA ARG A 84 -12.19 4.87 4.69
C ARG A 84 -11.98 5.24 3.22
N LEU A 85 -11.43 4.32 2.43
CA LEU A 85 -11.21 4.51 1.00
C LEU A 85 -12.53 4.67 0.22
N ASN A 86 -13.57 3.91 0.56
CA ASN A 86 -14.89 4.02 -0.06
C ASN A 86 -15.56 5.39 0.16
N HIS A 87 -15.21 6.08 1.25
CA HIS A 87 -15.70 7.44 1.55
C HIS A 87 -14.75 8.54 1.05
N ALA A 88 -13.57 8.17 0.56
CA ALA A 88 -12.60 9.13 0.07
C ALA A 88 -13.05 9.76 -1.24
N LYS A 89 -12.80 11.06 -1.36
CA LYS A 89 -13.12 11.88 -2.53
C LYS A 89 -11.85 12.36 -3.21
N ASN A 90 -11.86 12.48 -4.52
CA ASN A 90 -10.82 13.20 -5.25
C ASN A 90 -11.06 14.72 -5.16
N ILE A 91 -10.16 15.51 -5.77
CA ILE A 91 -10.24 16.98 -5.77
C ILE A 91 -11.49 17.53 -6.48
N ASN A 92 -12.13 16.72 -7.34
CA ASN A 92 -13.37 17.09 -8.04
C ASN A 92 -14.63 16.70 -7.24
N GLY A 93 -14.48 16.04 -6.09
CA GLY A 93 -15.59 15.55 -5.27
C GLY A 93 -16.13 14.17 -5.68
N ASP A 94 -15.50 13.50 -6.64
CA ASP A 94 -15.88 12.14 -7.07
C ASP A 94 -15.30 11.08 -6.13
N ASN A 95 -16.01 9.96 -6.00
CA ASN A 95 -15.47 8.78 -5.30
C ASN A 95 -14.37 8.12 -6.15
N TYR A 96 -13.41 7.47 -5.50
CA TYR A 96 -12.49 6.56 -6.17
C TYR A 96 -13.15 5.21 -6.43
N GLU A 97 -12.77 4.55 -7.52
CA GLU A 97 -13.04 3.12 -7.69
C GLU A 97 -11.99 2.31 -6.92
N ILE A 98 -12.43 1.51 -5.94
CA ILE A 98 -11.54 0.72 -5.11
C ILE A 98 -11.38 -0.68 -5.71
N ILE A 99 -10.17 -1.01 -6.13
CA ILE A 99 -9.80 -2.31 -6.69
C ILE A 99 -9.12 -3.14 -5.58
N PRO A 100 -9.80 -4.16 -5.03
CA PRO A 100 -9.24 -4.95 -3.94
C PRO A 100 -8.18 -5.94 -4.45
N ILE A 101 -7.09 -6.07 -3.69
CA ILE A 101 -6.11 -7.13 -3.83
C ILE A 101 -6.01 -7.90 -2.51
N GLN A 102 -6.36 -9.18 -2.56
CA GLN A 102 -6.23 -10.09 -1.42
C GLN A 102 -4.75 -10.24 -1.02
N GLN A 103 -4.43 -10.05 0.25
CA GLN A 103 -3.09 -10.29 0.78
C GLN A 103 -2.68 -11.77 0.64
N PRO A 104 -1.37 -12.07 0.55
CA PRO A 104 -0.86 -13.45 0.57
C PRO A 104 -1.26 -14.17 1.87
N SER A 105 -1.25 -15.51 1.83
CA SER A 105 -1.54 -16.32 3.01
C SER A 105 -0.56 -16.05 4.14
N TYR A 106 -1.03 -16.19 5.37
CA TYR A 106 -0.22 -16.07 6.58
C TYR A 106 1.08 -16.86 6.48
N ARG A 107 2.21 -16.16 6.70
CA ARG A 107 3.55 -16.75 6.73
C ARG A 107 4.34 -16.15 7.88
N LYS A 108 5.25 -16.94 8.44
CA LYS A 108 6.18 -16.51 9.48
C LYS A 108 7.62 -16.60 9.04
N PHE A 109 8.43 -15.69 9.57
CA PHE A 109 9.88 -15.75 9.56
C PHE A 109 10.38 -15.37 10.97
N LEU A 110 11.36 -16.09 11.51
CA LEU A 110 11.89 -15.87 12.87
C LEU A 110 10.81 -15.76 13.98
N ASN A 111 9.71 -16.52 13.84
CA ASN A 111 8.53 -16.56 14.72
C ASN A 111 7.57 -15.35 14.64
N GLU A 112 7.86 -14.36 13.81
CA GLU A 112 7.02 -13.19 13.56
C GLU A 112 6.27 -13.33 12.23
N ARG A 113 5.09 -12.69 12.13
CA ARG A 113 4.33 -12.67 10.87
C ARG A 113 5.10 -11.82 9.85
N MET A 114 5.14 -12.28 8.61
CA MET A 114 5.67 -11.46 7.51
C MET A 114 4.61 -10.48 7.00
N ALA A 115 4.94 -9.20 6.87
CA ALA A 115 4.11 -8.17 6.25
C ALA A 115 4.09 -8.28 4.71
N LEU A 116 3.59 -9.40 4.18
CA LEU A 116 3.54 -9.65 2.74
C LEU A 116 2.45 -8.79 2.08
N SER A 117 2.80 -8.05 1.03
CA SER A 117 1.83 -7.25 0.27
C SER A 117 2.16 -7.21 -1.21
N TYR A 118 1.15 -7.47 -2.05
CA TYR A 118 1.23 -7.26 -3.49
C TYR A 118 1.17 -5.79 -3.89
N ILE A 119 0.78 -4.88 -2.97
CA ILE A 119 0.74 -3.42 -3.21
C ILE A 119 2.14 -2.82 -3.24
N ASN A 120 3.11 -3.46 -2.59
CA ASN A 120 4.49 -2.99 -2.51
C ASN A 120 5.29 -3.29 -3.79
N PHE A 121 4.71 -2.98 -4.95
CA PHE A 121 5.29 -3.09 -6.29
C PHE A 121 5.88 -1.76 -6.76
N TYR A 122 6.73 -1.81 -7.78
CA TYR A 122 7.30 -0.61 -8.39
C TYR A 122 6.75 -0.37 -9.81
N ILE A 123 6.36 0.87 -10.10
CA ILE A 123 5.94 1.32 -11.43
C ILE A 123 7.16 1.88 -12.16
N ALA A 124 7.72 1.11 -13.10
CA ALA A 124 8.75 1.55 -14.02
C ALA A 124 8.11 2.10 -15.32
N ASN A 125 8.89 2.73 -16.19
CA ASN A 125 8.40 3.40 -17.41
C ASN A 125 7.46 2.56 -18.29
N ASP A 126 7.80 1.30 -18.54
CA ASP A 126 7.02 0.39 -19.39
C ASP A 126 6.63 -0.93 -18.67
N ALA A 127 6.84 -1.00 -17.35
CA ALA A 127 6.68 -2.23 -16.59
C ALA A 127 6.16 -2.00 -15.17
N ILE A 128 5.50 -3.02 -14.62
CA ILE A 128 5.22 -3.16 -13.20
C ILE A 128 6.13 -4.25 -12.66
N VAL A 129 6.96 -3.93 -11.67
CA VAL A 129 7.81 -4.89 -10.98
C VAL A 129 7.07 -5.36 -9.73
N LEU A 130 6.43 -6.52 -9.82
CA LEU A 130 5.48 -7.05 -8.83
C LEU A 130 6.12 -8.14 -7.96
N PRO A 131 6.15 -8.01 -6.62
CA PRO A 131 6.50 -9.14 -5.78
C PRO A 131 5.45 -10.26 -5.86
N VAL A 132 5.93 -11.50 -5.88
CA VAL A 132 5.14 -12.73 -5.72
C VAL A 132 5.75 -13.60 -4.63
N PHE A 133 4.96 -14.47 -4.02
CA PHE A 133 5.32 -15.12 -2.76
C PHE A 133 5.23 -16.65 -2.81
N ASN A 134 5.06 -17.25 -4.00
CA ASN A 134 4.72 -18.66 -4.17
C ASN A 134 3.44 -19.00 -3.39
N ASP A 135 2.43 -18.14 -3.56
CA ASP A 135 1.15 -18.17 -2.88
C ASP A 135 0.01 -18.32 -3.90
N PRO A 136 -1.10 -19.00 -3.58
CA PRO A 136 -2.23 -19.14 -4.50
C PRO A 136 -2.83 -17.82 -5.00
N MET A 137 -2.66 -16.72 -4.26
CA MET A 137 -3.12 -15.39 -4.65
C MET A 137 -2.21 -14.69 -5.66
N ASP A 138 -0.97 -15.19 -5.90
CA ASP A 138 -0.02 -14.59 -6.84
C ASP A 138 -0.67 -14.38 -8.22
N LYS A 139 -1.33 -15.42 -8.73
CA LYS A 139 -1.99 -15.37 -10.04
C LYS A 139 -3.09 -14.31 -10.09
N LYS A 140 -3.91 -14.21 -9.03
CA LYS A 140 -4.98 -13.21 -8.97
C LYS A 140 -4.42 -11.79 -8.88
N ALA A 141 -3.34 -11.58 -8.11
CA ALA A 141 -2.67 -10.29 -8.02
C ALA A 141 -2.10 -9.87 -9.39
N ILE A 142 -1.40 -10.79 -10.09
CA ILE A 142 -0.89 -10.56 -11.45
C ILE A 142 -2.02 -10.19 -12.41
N ASP A 143 -3.12 -10.96 -12.41
CA ASP A 143 -4.26 -10.72 -13.31
C ASP A 143 -4.92 -9.36 -13.05
N THR A 144 -5.09 -8.98 -11.78
CA THR A 144 -5.67 -7.67 -11.40
C THR A 144 -4.74 -6.52 -11.80
N ILE A 145 -3.46 -6.61 -11.45
CA ILE A 145 -2.47 -5.55 -11.76
C ILE A 145 -2.29 -5.40 -13.27
N SER A 146 -2.30 -6.50 -14.03
CA SER A 146 -2.21 -6.46 -15.49
C SER A 146 -3.43 -5.78 -16.13
N LYS A 147 -4.62 -5.88 -15.52
CA LYS A 147 -5.82 -5.18 -16.01
C LYS A 147 -5.78 -3.68 -15.68
N VAL A 148 -5.31 -3.33 -14.48
CA VAL A 148 -5.21 -1.94 -14.03
C VAL A 148 -4.14 -1.18 -14.82
N PHE A 149 -2.98 -1.79 -15.03
CA PHE A 149 -1.87 -1.23 -15.79
C PHE A 149 -1.75 -1.89 -17.17
N HIS A 150 -2.84 -1.80 -17.96
CA HIS A 150 -2.95 -2.47 -19.27
C HIS A 150 -1.90 -2.02 -20.30
N ASP A 151 -1.27 -0.86 -20.10
CA ASP A 151 -0.23 -0.27 -20.93
C ASP A 151 1.18 -0.72 -20.54
N ARG A 152 1.33 -1.51 -19.46
CA ARG A 152 2.63 -1.92 -18.90
C ARG A 152 2.78 -3.43 -18.85
N LYS A 153 4.02 -3.90 -18.99
CA LYS A 153 4.35 -5.30 -18.79
C LYS A 153 4.48 -5.60 -17.29
N VAL A 154 3.69 -6.54 -16.77
CA VAL A 154 3.90 -7.06 -15.41
C VAL A 154 5.09 -8.04 -15.42
N VAL A 155 6.10 -7.74 -14.62
CA VAL A 155 7.30 -8.57 -14.38
C VAL A 155 7.30 -8.95 -12.91
N THR A 156 7.29 -10.26 -12.64
CA THR A 156 7.24 -10.76 -11.27
C THR A 156 8.63 -11.06 -10.71
N LEU A 157 8.79 -10.92 -9.39
CA LEU A 157 9.96 -11.41 -8.67
C LEU A 157 9.59 -12.05 -7.34
N GLU A 158 10.39 -13.01 -6.87
CA GLU A 158 10.19 -13.63 -5.57
C GLU A 158 10.47 -12.59 -4.47
N GLY A 159 9.42 -12.16 -3.78
CA GLY A 159 9.47 -11.06 -2.82
C GLY A 159 9.75 -11.48 -1.38
N SER A 160 9.63 -12.76 -1.03
CA SER A 160 9.70 -13.19 0.38
C SER A 160 11.05 -12.84 1.01
N ARG A 161 12.15 -13.00 0.26
CA ARG A 161 13.50 -12.66 0.76
C ARG A 161 13.69 -11.18 1.07
N ILE A 162 12.97 -10.30 0.39
CA ILE A 162 13.00 -8.86 0.67
C ILE A 162 12.18 -8.58 1.93
N VAL A 163 11.03 -9.24 2.07
CA VAL A 163 10.15 -9.09 3.25
C VAL A 163 10.78 -9.65 4.52
N GLU A 164 11.60 -10.71 4.43
CA GLU A 164 12.44 -11.17 5.53
C GLU A 164 13.38 -10.06 6.07
N GLY A 165 13.68 -9.03 5.26
CA GLY A 165 14.47 -7.85 5.63
C GLY A 165 13.66 -6.60 5.98
N GLY A 166 12.33 -6.68 6.12
CA GLY A 166 11.47 -5.59 6.59
C GLY A 166 10.87 -4.67 5.51
N GLY A 167 10.89 -5.06 4.23
CA GLY A 167 10.26 -4.29 3.15
C GLY A 167 9.93 -5.13 1.91
N CYS A 168 9.55 -4.51 0.80
CA CYS A 168 9.44 -5.23 -0.47
C CYS A 168 9.98 -4.39 -1.64
N VAL A 169 9.53 -4.69 -2.86
CA VAL A 169 10.06 -4.12 -4.10
C VAL A 169 10.00 -2.60 -4.10
N HIS A 170 8.86 -2.03 -3.70
CA HIS A 170 8.70 -0.58 -3.64
C HIS A 170 9.71 0.05 -2.67
N CYS A 171 9.88 -0.55 -1.49
CA CYS A 171 10.74 -0.03 -0.42
C CYS A 171 12.23 0.09 -0.81
N ILE A 172 12.70 -0.68 -1.79
CA ILE A 172 14.10 -0.68 -2.25
C ILE A 172 14.30 0.14 -3.54
N THR A 173 13.31 0.92 -3.95
CA THR A 173 13.33 1.73 -5.18
C THR A 173 12.99 3.19 -4.91
N GLN A 174 13.50 4.10 -5.75
CA GLN A 174 13.12 5.50 -5.74
C GLN A 174 13.21 6.03 -7.18
N GLN A 175 12.09 6.50 -7.73
CA GLN A 175 12.05 7.02 -9.09
C GLN A 175 12.68 8.41 -9.17
N GLN A 176 13.33 8.67 -10.30
CA GLN A 176 13.74 10.02 -10.70
C GLN A 176 12.91 10.43 -11.91
N PRO A 177 11.97 11.39 -11.76
CA PRO A 177 11.19 11.89 -12.88
C PRO A 177 12.08 12.49 -13.97
N TYR A 178 11.69 12.28 -15.24
CA TYR A 178 12.31 12.97 -16.36
C TYR A 178 11.86 14.44 -16.36
N ILE A 179 12.80 15.35 -16.62
CA ILE A 179 12.58 16.80 -16.68
C ILE A 179 12.66 17.32 -18.12
#